data_AF-A0A540NPY8-F1
#
_entry.id   AF-A0A540NPY8-F1
#
_cell.length_a   1.000
_cell.length_b   1.000
_cell.length_c   1.000
_cell.angle_alpha   90.00
_cell.angle_beta   90.00
_cell.angle_gamma   90.00
#
_symmetry.space_group_name_H-M   'P 1'
#
loop_
_entity.id
_entity.type
_entity.pdbx_description
1 polymer ?
#
loop_
_entity_poly.entity_id
_entity_poly.type
_entity_poly.pdbx_seq_one_letter_code
_entity_poly.pdbx_strand_id
1 'polypeptide(L)'
;MKSYGDILSHQGQVQKVLISLSKVYDPISVVIEKTSDLNTITVQEVVGSLKSYEQRLNRHVEDSLGAERAFASMSVNSGAQNKS
;
A
#
# COMPACT_ATOMS: atom_id res chain seq x y z
N MET A 1 -30.81 -4.59 -18.48
CA MET A 1 -30.09 -3.90 -17.39
C MET A 1 -30.19 -4.79 -16.15
N LYS A 2 -29.07 -5.10 -15.48
CA LYS A 2 -29.08 -5.84 -14.20
C LYS A 2 -29.57 -4.90 -13.10
N SER A 3 -30.41 -5.40 -12.19
CA SER A 3 -31.13 -4.58 -11.22
C SER A 3 -30.22 -4.17 -10.06
N TYR A 4 -30.49 -3.00 -9.45
CA TYR A 4 -29.79 -2.46 -8.27
C TYR A 4 -30.11 -3.25 -6.98
N GLY A 5 -30.01 -4.58 -7.04
CA GLY A 5 -30.30 -5.50 -5.94
C GLY A 5 -29.84 -6.94 -6.22
N ASP A 6 -29.26 -7.22 -7.39
CA ASP A 6 -28.74 -8.55 -7.70
C ASP A 6 -27.50 -8.83 -6.84
N ILE A 7 -27.52 -9.97 -6.12
CA ILE A 7 -26.39 -10.43 -5.33
C ILE A 7 -25.19 -10.61 -6.28
N LEU A 8 -24.16 -9.79 -6.09
CA LEU A 8 -22.93 -9.88 -6.86
C LEU A 8 -22.30 -11.24 -6.61
N SER A 9 -21.84 -11.89 -7.68
CA SER A 9 -21.00 -13.07 -7.55
C SER A 9 -19.78 -12.75 -6.68
N HIS A 10 -19.24 -13.77 -6.03
CA HIS A 10 -18.07 -13.63 -5.18
C HIS A 10 -16.91 -12.90 -5.89
N GLN A 11 -16.64 -13.32 -7.13
CA GLN A 11 -15.70 -12.63 -8.03
C GLN A 11 -16.05 -11.14 -8.24
N GLY A 12 -17.32 -10.81 -8.49
CA GLY A 12 -17.76 -9.44 -8.70
C GLY A 12 -17.58 -8.56 -7.44
N GLN A 13 -17.72 -9.13 -6.26
CA GLN A 13 -17.45 -8.43 -5.01
C GLN A 13 -15.96 -8.12 -4.85
N VAL A 14 -15.09 -9.11 -5.07
CA VAL A 14 -13.63 -8.95 -5.02
C VAL A 14 -13.14 -7.93 -6.06
N GLN A 15 -13.61 -8.03 -7.31
CA GLN A 15 -13.24 -7.09 -8.36
C GLN A 15 -13.64 -5.66 -8.03
N LYS A 16 -14.84 -5.44 -7.46
CA LYS A 16 -15.24 -4.08 -7.02
C LYS A 16 -14.29 -3.53 -5.97
N VAL A 17 -13.85 -4.36 -5.02
CA VAL A 17 -12.85 -3.94 -4.03
C VAL A 17 -11.59 -3.50 -4.75
N LEU A 18 -10.99 -4.37 -5.57
CA LEU A 18 -9.73 -4.09 -6.27
C LEU A 18 -9.79 -2.85 -7.18
N ILE A 19 -10.88 -2.68 -7.95
CA ILE A 19 -11.09 -1.52 -8.84
C ILE A 19 -11.27 -0.22 -8.05
N SER A 20 -11.84 -0.28 -6.85
CA SER A 20 -12.09 0.90 -6.02
C SER A 20 -10.87 1.43 -5.27
N LEU A 21 -9.75 0.70 -5.31
CA LEU A 21 -8.53 1.09 -4.58
C LEU A 21 -7.85 2.30 -5.22
N SER A 22 -7.17 3.09 -4.39
CA SER A 22 -6.28 4.16 -4.85
C SER A 22 -5.04 3.60 -5.55
N LYS A 23 -4.46 4.36 -6.49
CA LYS A 23 -3.31 3.95 -7.33
C LYS A 23 -2.09 3.45 -6.56
N VAL A 24 -1.94 3.86 -5.30
CA VAL A 24 -0.85 3.39 -4.42
C VAL A 24 -0.91 1.87 -4.16
N TYR A 25 -2.08 1.25 -4.39
CA TYR A 25 -2.32 -0.18 -4.24
C TYR A 25 -2.26 -0.95 -5.57
N ASP A 26 -2.05 -0.29 -6.72
CA ASP A 26 -1.96 -0.96 -8.03
C ASP A 26 -0.98 -2.15 -8.02
N PRO A 27 0.21 -2.08 -7.38
CA PRO A 27 1.15 -3.20 -7.35
C PRO A 27 0.56 -4.46 -6.69
N ILE A 28 -0.13 -4.30 -5.55
CA ILE A 28 -0.71 -5.45 -4.83
C ILE A 28 -1.98 -5.95 -5.52
N SER A 29 -2.77 -5.07 -6.13
CA SER A 29 -3.92 -5.45 -6.95
C SER A 29 -3.50 -6.35 -8.11
N VAL A 30 -2.45 -5.97 -8.86
CA VAL A 30 -1.92 -6.79 -9.97
C VAL A 30 -1.41 -8.14 -9.49
N VAL A 31 -0.77 -8.21 -8.33
CA VAL A 31 -0.32 -9.47 -7.76
C VAL A 31 -1.51 -10.37 -7.44
N ILE A 32 -2.52 -9.85 -6.71
CA ILE A 32 -3.73 -10.60 -6.36
C ILE A 32 -4.42 -11.14 -7.61
N GLU A 33 -4.60 -10.31 -8.64
CA GLU A 33 -5.22 -10.71 -9.91
C GLU A 33 -4.45 -11.81 -10.64
N LYS A 34 -3.13 -11.87 -10.49
CA LYS A 34 -2.27 -12.84 -11.18
C LYS A 34 -2.01 -14.12 -10.39
N THR A 35 -2.05 -14.07 -9.06
CA THR A 35 -1.66 -15.20 -8.21
C THR A 35 -2.83 -15.93 -7.55
N SER A 36 -4.02 -15.31 -7.53
CA SER A 36 -5.17 -15.84 -6.82
C SER A 36 -6.36 -16.04 -7.75
N ASP A 37 -7.15 -17.08 -7.50
CA ASP A 37 -8.43 -17.26 -8.19
C ASP A 37 -9.49 -16.34 -7.58
N LEU A 38 -9.96 -15.38 -8.37
CA LEU A 38 -10.98 -14.41 -7.97
C LEU A 38 -12.35 -15.06 -7.67
N ASN A 39 -12.57 -16.31 -8.10
CA ASN A 39 -13.79 -17.05 -7.76
C ASN A 39 -13.76 -17.61 -6.34
N THR A 40 -12.58 -17.90 -5.80
CA THR A 40 -12.42 -18.57 -4.50
C THR A 40 -11.91 -17.66 -3.40
N ILE A 41 -11.11 -16.65 -3.73
CA ILE A 41 -10.52 -15.74 -2.74
C ILE A 41 -11.57 -14.86 -2.08
N THR A 42 -11.64 -14.87 -0.76
CA THR A 42 -12.61 -14.09 -0.01
C THR A 42 -12.21 -12.61 0.07
N VAL A 43 -13.21 -11.74 0.23
CA VAL A 43 -12.97 -10.32 0.50
C VAL A 43 -12.10 -10.13 1.76
N GLN A 44 -12.24 -10.99 2.77
CA GLN A 44 -11.44 -10.91 3.99
C GLN A 44 -9.96 -11.18 3.74
N GLU A 45 -9.63 -12.17 2.90
CA GLU A 45 -8.24 -12.47 2.51
C GLU A 45 -7.61 -11.33 1.70
N VAL A 46 -8.39 -10.74 0.78
CA VAL A 46 -7.96 -9.55 0.03
C VAL A 46 -7.67 -8.40 0.99
N VAL A 47 -8.57 -8.10 1.93
CA VAL A 47 -8.37 -7.05 2.94
C VAL A 47 -7.16 -7.33 3.82
N GLY A 48 -6.92 -8.59 4.22
CA GLY A 48 -5.72 -8.97 4.97
C GLY A 48 -4.43 -8.71 4.21
N SER A 49 -4.42 -9.01 2.90
CA SER A 49 -3.29 -8.74 2.01
C SER A 49 -3.03 -7.24 1.85
N LEU A 50 -4.09 -6.46 1.66
CA LEU A 50 -4.02 -5.00 1.54
C LEU A 50 -3.47 -4.34 2.82
N LYS A 51 -3.94 -4.76 4.01
CA LYS A 51 -3.43 -4.28 5.30
C LYS A 51 -1.93 -4.58 5.47
N SER A 52 -1.51 -5.78 5.09
CA SER A 52 -0.11 -6.18 5.16
C SER A 52 0.76 -5.36 4.20
N TYR A 53 0.24 -5.03 3.02
CA TYR A 53 0.91 -4.15 2.06
C TYR A 53 1.02 -2.72 2.58
N GLU A 54 -0.06 -2.15 3.13
CA GLU A 54 -0.06 -0.81 3.74
C GLU A 54 0.95 -0.71 4.89
N GLN A 55 1.01 -1.72 5.77
CA GLN A 55 1.97 -1.76 6.87
C GLN A 55 3.43 -1.75 6.37
N ARG A 56 3.71 -2.45 5.28
CA ARG A 56 5.03 -2.44 4.63
C ARG A 56 5.33 -1.07 4.03
N LEU A 57 4.36 -0.47 3.36
CA LEU A 57 4.49 0.85 2.75
C LEU A 57 4.81 1.91 3.82
N ASN A 58 4.12 1.89 4.96
CA ASN A 58 4.36 2.82 6.05
C ASN A 58 5.80 2.72 6.60
N ARG A 59 6.31 1.50 6.81
CA ARG A 59 7.69 1.32 7.28
C ARG A 59 8.71 1.93 6.32
N HIS A 60 8.55 1.74 5.01
CA HIS A 60 9.47 2.31 4.03
C HIS A 60 9.41 3.85 3.96
N VAL A 61 8.23 4.44 4.20
CA VAL A 61 8.09 5.90 4.30
C VAL A 61 8.81 6.42 5.55
N GLU A 62 8.61 5.79 6.70
CA GLU A 62 9.29 6.16 7.95
C GLU A 62 10.80 6.00 7.86
N ASP A 63 11.29 4.90 7.26
CA ASP A 63 12.71 4.65 7.04
C ASP A 63 13.34 5.71 6.14
N SER A 64 12.62 6.11 5.07
CA SER A 64 13.09 7.15 4.14
C SER A 64 13.18 8.52 4.84
N LEU A 65 12.12 8.92 5.55
CA LEU A 65 12.10 10.16 6.35
C LEU A 65 13.19 10.18 7.43
N GLY A 66 13.43 9.03 8.10
CA GLY A 66 14.47 8.89 9.10
C GLY A 66 15.87 9.07 8.50
N ALA A 67 16.15 8.43 7.37
CA ALA A 67 17.42 8.56 6.66
C ALA A 67 17.67 10.00 6.18
N GLU A 68 16.65 10.66 5.60
CA GLU A 68 16.76 12.05 5.15
C GLU A 68 17.02 13.02 6.32
N ARG A 69 16.34 12.84 7.45
CA ARG A 69 16.56 13.65 8.67
C ARG A 69 17.96 13.45 9.24
N ALA A 70 18.44 12.20 9.32
CA ALA A 70 19.79 11.91 9.79
C ALA A 70 20.84 12.55 8.87
N PHE A 71 20.67 12.45 7.55
CA PHE A 71 21.57 13.05 6.58
C PHE A 71 21.58 14.59 6.66
N ALA A 72 20.40 15.22 6.74
CA ALA A 72 20.29 16.66 6.91
C ALA A 72 20.95 17.16 8.21
N SER A 73 20.83 16.41 9.31
CA SER A 73 21.46 16.76 10.59
C SER A 73 22.99 16.69 10.58
N MET A 74 23.59 15.87 9.73
CA MET A 74 25.06 15.87 9.57
C MET A 74 25.56 17.06 8.74
N SER A 75 24.72 17.61 7.86
CA SER A 75 25.11 18.70 6.97
C SER A 75 25.22 20.07 7.67
N VAL A 76 24.77 20.18 8.93
CA VAL A 76 24.70 21.47 9.65
C VAL A 76 25.85 21.76 10.64
N ASN A 77 26.89 20.92 10.76
CA ASN A 77 27.96 21.13 11.75
C ASN A 77 29.36 21.49 11.22
N SER A 78 29.49 21.99 9.99
CA SER A 78 30.80 22.35 9.40
C SER A 78 31.34 23.74 9.79
N GLY A 79 30.79 24.42 10.80
CA GLY A 79 30.93 25.89 10.93
C GLY A 79 31.36 26.50 12.26
N ALA A 80 31.69 25.73 13.31
CA ALA A 80 32.00 26.34 14.62
C ALA A 80 33.13 25.64 15.38
N GLN A 81 34.32 25.56 14.78
CA GLN A 81 35.56 25.24 15.50
C GLN A 81 36.74 26.06 14.96
N ASN A 82 36.75 27.38 15.17
CA ASN A 82 37.99 28.15 15.43
C ASN A 82 37.67 29.64 15.70
N LYS A 83 37.96 30.14 16.90
CA LYS A 83 39.15 30.97 17.15
C LYS A 83 39.18 31.52 18.58
N SER A 84 40.39 31.48 19.10
CA SER A 84 40.93 32.03 20.34
C SER A 84 40.66 33.51 20.56
#